data_AF-A0A7S2YXJ3-F1
#
_entry.id   AF-A0A7S2YXJ3-F1
#
_cell.length_a   1.000
_cell.length_b   1.000
_cell.length_c   1.000
_cell.angle_alpha   90.00
_cell.angle_beta   90.00
_cell.angle_gamma   90.00
#
_symmetry.space_group_name_H-M   'P 1'
#
loop_
_entity.id
_entity.type
_entity.pdbx_description
1 polymer ?
#
loop_
_entity_poly.entity_id
_entity_poly.type
_entity_poly.pdbx_seq_one_letter_code
_entity_poly.pdbx_strand_id
1 'polypeptide(L)'
;GNVTFRVGERVDAAGGGDGHGGAAPELYDHVGIRYKGSKGSLEFCFTNATGNEGSNPWNKRLCKKLSIKISFDKYNDEGRFHDMKKIQLHGMMNDNSLMRECLAYGLYRRMGVHVPRCAHAKVFINGEYSGLYVAVE
;
A
#
# COMPACT_ATOMS: atom_id res chain seq x y z
N GLY A 1 -4.84 -10.67 -11.35
CA GLY A 1 -6.01 -10.57 -10.46
C GLY A 1 -6.54 -9.17 -10.53
N ASN A 2 -7.73 -8.94 -9.99
CA ASN A 2 -8.41 -7.65 -10.12
C ASN A 2 -8.18 -6.87 -8.83
N VAL A 3 -7.83 -5.60 -8.93
CA VAL A 3 -7.58 -4.76 -7.75
C VAL A 3 -8.40 -3.51 -7.81
N THR A 4 -9.03 -3.19 -6.70
CA THR A 4 -9.70 -1.92 -6.48
C THR A 4 -8.99 -1.16 -5.38
N PHE A 5 -8.69 0.10 -5.64
CA PHE A 5 -8.18 1.02 -4.64
C PHE A 5 -9.30 1.96 -4.20
N ARG A 6 -9.45 2.14 -2.90
CA ARG A 6 -10.20 3.25 -2.33
C ARG A 6 -9.25 4.07 -1.50
N VAL A 7 -8.63 5.07 -2.13
CA VAL A 7 -7.86 6.09 -1.40
C VAL A 7 -8.86 6.87 -0.54
N GLY A 8 -8.51 7.10 0.73
CA GLY A 8 -9.42 7.67 1.71
C GLY A 8 -10.14 8.93 1.21
N GLU A 9 -11.46 8.95 1.41
CA GLU A 9 -12.25 10.18 1.44
C GLU A 9 -11.56 11.19 2.36
N ARG A 10 -11.65 12.48 2.01
CA ARG A 10 -11.32 13.55 2.95
C ARG A 10 -12.09 13.31 4.25
N VAL A 11 -11.37 13.17 5.36
CA VAL A 11 -11.94 13.44 6.68
C VAL A 11 -11.91 14.95 6.88
N ASP A 12 -12.84 15.65 6.21
CA ASP A 12 -13.06 17.05 6.53
C ASP A 12 -13.72 17.11 7.91
N ALA A 13 -13.08 17.83 8.82
CA ALA A 13 -13.63 18.17 10.12
C ALA A 13 -14.98 18.88 9.94
N ALA A 14 -15.92 18.59 10.82
CA ALA A 14 -17.26 19.17 10.82
C ALA A 14 -17.22 20.70 10.61
N GLY A 15 -17.80 21.15 9.49
CA GLY A 15 -17.97 22.57 9.21
C GLY A 15 -18.31 22.87 7.75
N GLY A 16 -19.61 22.85 7.42
CA GLY A 16 -20.23 23.69 6.39
C GLY A 16 -19.84 23.48 4.92
N GLY A 17 -20.79 22.92 4.14
CA GLY A 17 -21.05 23.21 2.73
C GLY A 17 -19.88 23.24 1.74
N ASP A 18 -19.81 22.22 0.86
CA ASP A 18 -19.84 22.40 -0.60
C ASP A 18 -19.54 21.05 -1.29
N GLY A 19 -20.49 20.59 -2.11
CA GLY A 19 -20.57 19.24 -2.65
C GLY A 19 -19.28 18.73 -3.32
N HIS A 20 -18.78 17.62 -2.81
CA HIS A 20 -17.80 16.77 -3.51
C HIS A 20 -18.32 15.33 -3.44
N GLY A 21 -18.85 14.84 -4.56
CA GLY A 21 -19.25 13.44 -4.68
C GLY A 21 -18.06 12.53 -4.41
N GLY A 22 -18.21 11.56 -3.51
CA GLY A 22 -17.20 10.53 -3.30
C GLY A 22 -16.92 9.83 -4.63
N ALA A 23 -15.71 10.00 -5.16
CA ALA A 23 -15.33 9.38 -6.42
C ALA A 23 -15.53 7.85 -6.29
N ALA A 24 -16.28 7.28 -7.23
CA ALA A 24 -16.46 5.84 -7.27
C ALA A 24 -15.09 5.14 -7.27
N PRO A 25 -14.94 4.01 -6.56
CA PRO A 25 -13.70 3.26 -6.58
C PRO A 25 -13.27 2.94 -8.01
N GLU A 26 -12.06 3.33 -8.37
CA GLU A 26 -11.50 2.98 -9.67
C GLU A 26 -11.04 1.51 -9.64
N LEU A 27 -11.62 0.71 -10.55
CA LEU A 27 -11.31 -0.70 -10.70
C LEU A 27 -10.23 -0.89 -11.76
N TYR A 28 -9.15 -1.56 -11.38
CA TYR A 28 -8.09 -1.95 -12.29
C TYR A 28 -8.15 -3.47 -12.49
N ASP A 29 -8.47 -3.88 -13.72
CA ASP A 29 -8.50 -5.28 -14.12
C ASP A 29 -7.12 -5.76 -14.56
N HIS A 30 -6.87 -7.07 -14.44
CA HIS A 30 -5.69 -7.75 -14.97
C HIS A 30 -4.36 -7.07 -14.60
N VAL A 31 -4.13 -6.84 -13.31
CA VAL A 31 -2.85 -6.32 -12.79
C VAL A 31 -1.97 -7.43 -12.22
N GLY A 32 -0.65 -7.22 -12.30
CA GLY A 32 0.34 -8.04 -11.63
C GLY A 32 0.44 -7.66 -10.15
N ILE A 33 0.22 -8.63 -9.26
CA ILE A 33 0.32 -8.44 -7.81
C ILE A 33 1.48 -9.28 -7.29
N ARG A 34 2.35 -8.69 -6.47
CA ARG A 34 3.40 -9.44 -5.75
C ARG A 34 3.65 -8.87 -4.37
N TYR A 35 4.05 -9.70 -3.42
CA TYR A 35 4.57 -9.23 -2.14
C TYR A 35 5.97 -8.63 -2.28
N LYS A 36 6.29 -7.65 -1.43
CA LYS A 36 7.62 -7.05 -1.30
C LYS A 36 8.46 -7.88 -0.33
N GLY A 37 9.68 -8.22 -0.74
CA GLY A 37 10.68 -8.89 0.08
C GLY A 37 11.69 -9.64 -0.80
N SER A 38 12.79 -10.12 -0.21
CA SER A 38 13.78 -10.96 -0.89
C SER A 38 13.53 -12.44 -0.62
N LYS A 39 14.20 -13.31 -1.38
CA LYS A 39 14.33 -14.74 -1.03
C LYS A 39 14.87 -14.86 0.41
N GLY A 40 14.39 -15.84 1.16
CA GLY A 40 14.59 -15.93 2.61
C GLY A 40 13.66 -15.00 3.38
N SER A 41 13.82 -13.67 3.29
CA SER A 41 13.04 -12.74 4.14
C SER A 41 11.54 -12.82 3.95
N LEU A 42 11.10 -12.96 2.70
CA LEU A 42 9.70 -13.12 2.35
C LEU A 42 9.20 -14.55 2.59
N GLU A 43 10.07 -15.53 2.35
CA GLU A 43 9.76 -16.96 2.49
C GLU A 43 9.42 -17.32 3.94
N PHE A 44 10.17 -16.78 4.92
CA PHE A 44 9.88 -16.97 6.35
C PHE A 44 8.50 -16.45 6.79
N CYS A 45 7.87 -15.57 6.01
CA CYS A 45 6.52 -15.09 6.29
C CYS A 45 5.44 -16.12 5.91
N PHE A 46 5.76 -17.13 5.09
CA PHE A 46 4.82 -18.16 4.61
C PHE A 46 5.12 -19.56 5.13
N THR A 47 6.37 -19.85 5.53
CA THR A 47 6.78 -21.20 5.91
C THR A 47 6.36 -21.61 7.32
N ASN A 48 6.03 -20.67 8.21
CA ASN A 48 5.69 -20.97 9.61
C ASN A 48 4.32 -20.39 9.98
N ALA A 49 3.44 -21.22 10.57
CA ALA A 49 2.05 -20.87 10.90
C ALA A 49 1.91 -19.70 11.91
N THR A 50 2.95 -19.42 12.70
CA THR A 50 3.02 -18.27 13.62
C THR A 50 3.77 -17.08 13.04
N GLY A 51 4.37 -17.24 11.84
CA GLY A 51 5.14 -16.24 11.12
C GLY A 51 6.24 -15.61 11.96
N ASN A 52 6.96 -16.36 12.81
CA ASN A 52 7.80 -15.79 13.88
C ASN A 52 9.21 -16.34 14.02
N GLU A 53 9.64 -17.25 13.15
CA GLU A 53 11.02 -17.75 13.17
C GLU A 53 11.75 -17.05 12.04
N GLY A 54 12.43 -15.94 12.33
CA GLY A 54 13.46 -15.48 11.40
C GLY A 54 14.68 -16.41 11.50
N SER A 55 15.83 -15.95 11.03
CA SER A 55 17.01 -16.81 10.87
C SER A 55 17.60 -17.39 12.16
N ASN A 56 17.12 -16.96 13.34
CA ASN A 56 17.51 -17.50 14.65
C ASN A 56 16.46 -17.12 15.73
N PRO A 57 16.51 -17.71 16.94
CA PRO A 57 15.52 -17.48 18.02
C PRO A 57 15.38 -16.02 18.51
N TRP A 58 16.39 -15.18 18.26
CA TRP A 58 16.40 -13.76 18.64
C TRP A 58 15.89 -12.85 17.52
N ASN A 59 15.88 -13.35 16.27
CA ASN A 59 15.40 -12.65 15.10
C ASN A 59 13.99 -13.13 14.77
N LYS A 60 13.01 -12.85 15.64
CA LYS A 60 11.62 -13.19 15.36
C LYS A 60 11.05 -12.21 14.34
N ARG A 61 10.56 -12.70 13.20
CA ARG A 61 10.01 -11.87 12.13
C ARG A 61 8.50 -12.01 12.02
N LEU A 62 7.76 -11.31 12.88
CA LEU A 62 6.30 -11.31 12.83
C LEU A 62 5.78 -10.62 11.57
N CYS A 63 5.48 -11.40 10.52
CA CYS A 63 4.93 -10.88 9.27
C CYS A 63 3.40 -10.68 9.34
N LYS A 64 2.89 -9.83 10.26
CA LYS A 64 1.43 -9.56 10.40
C LYS A 64 0.75 -9.06 9.11
N LYS A 65 1.41 -8.18 8.35
CA LYS A 65 0.92 -7.55 7.11
C LYS A 65 2.04 -7.21 6.12
N LEU A 66 2.09 -7.93 5.02
CA LEU A 66 3.11 -7.73 3.98
C LEU A 66 2.78 -6.54 3.08
N SER A 67 3.83 -5.82 2.66
CA SER A 67 3.71 -4.79 1.63
C SER A 67 3.54 -5.44 0.26
N ILE A 68 2.78 -4.79 -0.62
CA ILE A 68 2.40 -5.29 -1.95
C ILE A 68 2.96 -4.33 -3.01
N LYS A 69 3.40 -4.87 -4.14
CA LYS A 69 3.64 -4.12 -5.37
C LYS A 69 2.58 -4.49 -6.38
N ILE A 70 1.98 -3.48 -6.99
CA ILE A 70 1.05 -3.66 -8.11
C ILE A 70 1.73 -3.16 -9.39
N SER A 71 1.63 -3.95 -10.45
CA SER A 71 2.15 -3.65 -11.78
C SER A 71 0.98 -3.64 -12.76
N PHE A 72 0.63 -2.45 -13.23
CA PHE A 72 -0.43 -2.23 -14.21
C PHE A 72 0.04 -2.62 -15.61
N ASP A 73 1.36 -2.57 -15.84
CA ASP A 73 2.01 -2.93 -17.10
C ASP A 73 2.31 -4.44 -17.27
N LYS A 74 1.87 -5.30 -16.35
CA LYS A 74 2.28 -6.72 -16.34
C LYS A 74 1.63 -7.54 -17.45
N TYR A 75 0.37 -7.27 -17.76
CA TYR A 75 -0.45 -8.00 -18.74
C TYR A 75 -0.98 -7.10 -19.86
N ASN A 76 -0.77 -5.79 -19.74
CA ASN A 76 -1.08 -4.76 -20.74
C ASN A 76 0.05 -3.72 -20.69
N ASP A 77 0.92 -3.64 -21.70
CA ASP A 77 2.08 -2.74 -21.71
C ASP A 77 1.70 -1.25 -21.61
N GLU A 78 0.47 -0.89 -21.98
CA GLU A 78 -0.10 0.45 -21.87
C GLU A 78 -0.80 0.70 -20.52
N GLY A 79 -0.94 -0.30 -19.66
CA GLY A 79 -1.61 -0.18 -18.36
C GLY A 79 -0.91 0.83 -17.45
N ARG A 80 -1.66 1.82 -16.95
CA ARG A 80 -1.18 2.87 -16.05
C ARG A 80 -2.15 3.12 -14.90
N PHE A 81 -1.61 3.59 -13.79
CA PHE A 81 -2.33 4.18 -12.66
C PHE A 81 -1.80 5.59 -12.48
N HIS A 82 -2.59 6.61 -12.81
CA HIS A 82 -2.14 8.02 -12.83
C HIS A 82 -0.73 8.18 -13.43
N ASP A 83 -0.56 7.72 -14.68
CA ASP A 83 0.69 7.70 -15.45
C ASP A 83 1.82 6.78 -14.93
N MET A 84 1.61 6.09 -13.80
CA MET A 84 2.56 5.14 -13.26
C MET A 84 2.32 3.72 -13.76
N LYS A 85 3.40 3.02 -14.12
CA LYS A 85 3.36 1.58 -14.45
C LYS A 85 3.15 0.70 -13.22
N LYS A 86 3.60 1.16 -12.06
CA LYS A 86 3.67 0.38 -10.82
C LYS A 86 3.41 1.30 -9.64
N ILE A 87 2.78 0.77 -8.60
CA ILE A 87 2.61 1.45 -7.32
C ILE A 87 3.00 0.52 -6.17
N GLN A 88 3.50 1.11 -5.09
CA GLN A 88 3.87 0.40 -3.87
C GLN A 88 2.79 0.61 -2.82
N LEU A 89 2.33 -0.49 -2.22
CA LEU A 89 1.40 -0.49 -1.09
C LEU A 89 2.14 -0.95 0.15
N HIS A 90 2.48 -0.02 1.03
CA HIS A 90 3.19 -0.31 2.26
C HIS A 90 2.21 -0.76 3.35
N GLY A 91 2.47 -1.93 3.92
CA GLY A 91 1.64 -2.55 4.97
C GLY A 91 1.87 -1.97 6.37
N MET A 92 2.86 -1.09 6.55
CA MET A 92 3.15 -0.33 7.77
C MET A 92 3.25 -1.17 9.07
N MET A 93 3.71 -2.42 8.95
CA MET A 93 3.80 -3.40 10.03
C MET A 93 4.35 -2.87 11.37
N ASN A 94 5.42 -2.08 11.29
CA ASN A 94 6.20 -1.63 12.45
C ASN A 94 5.81 -0.20 12.87
N ASP A 95 4.78 0.37 12.26
CA ASP A 95 4.26 1.69 12.58
C ASP A 95 2.83 1.59 13.10
N ASN A 96 2.68 1.56 14.42
CA ASN A 96 1.36 1.50 15.07
C ASN A 96 0.48 2.71 14.73
N SER A 97 1.06 3.85 14.32
CA SER A 97 0.28 5.04 13.92
C SER A 97 -0.21 4.98 12.48
N LEU A 98 0.42 4.14 11.64
CA LEU A 98 0.23 4.09 10.18
C LEU A 98 0.49 5.42 9.46
N MET A 99 1.05 6.44 10.12
CA MET A 99 1.16 7.81 9.62
C MET A 99 2.61 8.26 9.41
N ARG A 100 3.61 7.58 9.98
CA ARG A 100 5.00 8.09 10.03
C ARG A 100 5.57 8.35 8.65
N GLU A 101 5.33 7.45 7.69
CA GLU A 101 5.85 7.56 6.33
C GLU A 101 5.30 8.81 5.63
N CYS A 102 3.98 9.01 5.64
CA CYS A 102 3.38 10.16 4.99
C CYS A 102 3.69 11.49 5.65
N LEU A 103 3.78 11.52 6.99
CA LEU A 103 4.20 12.72 7.71
C LEU A 103 5.66 13.07 7.40
N ALA A 104 6.55 12.08 7.36
CA ALA A 104 7.95 12.29 7.00
C ALA A 104 8.10 12.82 5.57
N TYR A 105 7.40 12.24 4.60
CA TYR A 105 7.39 12.76 3.22
C TYR A 105 6.79 14.16 3.14
N GLY A 106 5.73 14.45 3.90
CA GLY A 106 5.18 15.80 4.00
C GLY A 106 6.20 16.83 4.52
N LEU A 107 6.95 16.47 5.56
CA LEU A 107 7.99 17.33 6.13
C LEU A 107 9.14 17.55 5.14
N TYR A 108 9.66 16.49 4.52
CA TYR A 108 10.75 16.59 3.54
C TYR A 108 10.35 17.43 2.33
N ARG A 109 9.10 17.32 1.86
CA ARG A 109 8.57 18.16 0.79
C ARG A 109 8.56 19.64 1.18
N ARG A 110 8.18 19.96 2.43
CA ARG A 110 8.23 21.34 2.96
C ARG A 110 9.65 21.88 3.09
N MET A 111 10.62 21.00 3.28
CA MET A 111 12.05 21.35 3.26
C MET A 111 12.64 21.45 1.83
N GLY A 112 11.82 21.32 0.79
CA GLY A 112 12.25 21.41 -0.61
C GLY A 112 12.92 20.13 -1.15
N VAL A 113 12.86 19.02 -0.41
CA VAL A 113 13.41 17.73 -0.87
C VAL A 113 12.40 17.04 -1.77
N HIS A 114 12.87 16.57 -2.93
CA HIS A 114 12.04 15.78 -3.84
C HIS A 114 11.77 14.39 -3.22
N VAL A 115 10.50 14.12 -2.93
CA VAL A 115 10.04 12.88 -2.27
C VAL A 115 8.74 12.38 -2.92
N PRO A 116 8.51 11.06 -2.94
CA PRO A 116 7.31 10.48 -3.56
C PRO A 116 6.04 10.99 -2.88
N ARG A 117 4.93 11.02 -3.62
CA ARG A 117 3.60 11.22 -3.01
C ARG A 117 3.19 9.96 -2.27
N CYS A 118 2.38 10.15 -1.23
CA CYS A 118 1.78 9.04 -0.53
C CYS A 118 0.34 9.37 -0.13
N ALA A 119 -0.49 8.33 -0.04
CA ALA A 119 -1.87 8.44 0.40
C ALA A 119 -2.33 7.13 1.07
N HIS A 120 -3.19 7.23 2.09
CA HIS A 120 -3.80 6.06 2.69
C HIS A 120 -4.87 5.46 1.76
N ALA A 121 -4.82 4.15 1.55
CA ALA A 121 -5.73 3.42 0.68
C ALA A 121 -6.29 2.16 1.33
N LYS A 122 -7.62 1.99 1.28
CA LYS A 122 -8.29 0.71 1.48
C LYS A 122 -8.13 -0.10 0.20
N VAL A 123 -7.57 -1.29 0.31
CA VAL A 123 -7.25 -2.14 -0.84
C VAL A 123 -8.15 -3.35 -0.85
N PHE A 124 -8.77 -3.62 -2.00
CA PHE A 124 -9.57 -4.80 -2.24
C PHE A 124 -8.93 -5.61 -3.36
N ILE A 125 -8.70 -6.89 -3.12
CA ILE A 125 -8.12 -7.81 -4.10
C ILE A 125 -9.18 -8.86 -4.40
N ASN A 126 -9.58 -8.96 -5.67
CA ASN A 126 -10.67 -9.84 -6.13
C ASN A 126 -11.97 -9.65 -5.32
N GLY A 127 -12.28 -8.41 -4.92
CA GLY A 127 -13.48 -8.07 -4.13
C GLY A 127 -13.32 -8.23 -2.61
N GLU A 128 -12.24 -8.87 -2.14
CA GLU A 128 -12.00 -9.07 -0.70
C GLU A 128 -11.14 -7.95 -0.10
N TYR A 129 -11.53 -7.46 1.07
CA TYR A 129 -10.77 -6.42 1.77
C TYR A 129 -9.42 -6.96 2.26
N SER A 130 -8.33 -6.47 1.66
CA SER A 130 -6.96 -6.83 2.02
C SER A 130 -6.39 -5.96 3.16
N GLY A 131 -7.01 -4.79 3.41
CA GLY A 131 -6.64 -3.91 4.52
C GLY A 131 -6.33 -2.46 4.11
N LEU A 132 -5.92 -1.66 5.12
CA LEU A 132 -5.45 -0.28 4.97
C LEU A 132 -3.93 -0.23 4.69
N TYR A 133 -3.54 0.34 3.56
CA TYR A 133 -2.14 0.48 3.15
C TYR A 133 -1.79 1.96 2.96
N VAL A 134 -0.51 2.28 2.94
CA VAL A 134 -0.02 3.54 2.38
C VAL A 134 0.39 3.27 0.93
N ALA A 135 -0.32 3.90 -0.01
CA ALA A 135 0.07 3.93 -1.41
C ALA A 135 1.19 4.95 -1.59
N VAL A 136 2.31 4.53 -2.19
CA VAL A 136 3.49 5.35 -2.45
C VAL A 136 3.83 5.27 -3.93
N GLU A 137 4.03 6.43 -4.53
CA GLU A 137 4.48 6.65 -5.92
C GLU A 137 5.87 6.06 -6.19
#